data_AF-A0A959A3K5-F1
#
_entry.id   AF-A0A959A3K5-F1
#
_cell.length_a   1.000
_cell.length_b   1.000
_cell.length_c   1.000
_cell.angle_alpha   90.00
_cell.angle_beta   90.00
_cell.angle_gamma   90.00
#
_symmetry.space_group_name_H-M   'P 1'
#
loop_
_entity.id
_entity.type
_entity.pdbx_description
1 polymer ?
#
loop_
_entity_poly.entity_id
_entity_poly.type
_entity_poly.pdbx_seq_one_letter_code
_entity_poly.pdbx_strand_id
1 'polypeptide(L)'
;MQKAFVEAEEWNADLILIDMNTYGGMVIHADSMRTKILNSKIPVWVFINNNAASAGALISIACDSIYMRKGANIGAATVVNQTGEAMPDKYQSYMRSTMRSTAEAKGRNPEIAQAMVDESIKVDGVSDSGKVLTFTAIEAMQHGFCEGMHESVKELLEANGFP
;
A
#
# COMPACT_ATOMS: atom_id res chain seq x y z
N MET A 1 12.34 -2.65 -8.94
CA MET A 1 11.29 -3.68 -8.80
C MET A 1 11.35 -4.72 -9.91
N GLN A 2 11.26 -4.35 -11.19
CA GLN A 2 11.14 -5.33 -12.29
C GLN A 2 12.31 -6.31 -12.37
N LYS A 3 13.56 -5.82 -12.22
CA LYS A 3 14.74 -6.69 -12.13
C LYS A 3 14.68 -7.62 -10.92
N ALA A 4 14.31 -7.11 -9.74
CA ALA A 4 14.20 -7.91 -8.53
C ALA A 4 13.17 -9.04 -8.64
N PHE A 5 12.06 -8.85 -9.37
CA PHE A 5 11.11 -9.94 -9.63
C PHE A 5 11.68 -11.01 -10.57
N VAL A 6 12.45 -10.61 -11.58
CA VAL A 6 13.14 -11.56 -12.47
C VAL A 6 14.18 -12.35 -11.67
N GLU A 7 15.00 -11.67 -10.86
CA GLU A 7 15.99 -12.32 -9.98
C GLU A 7 15.31 -13.28 -8.98
N ALA A 8 14.19 -12.88 -8.38
CA ALA A 8 13.42 -13.75 -7.49
C ALA A 8 12.88 -15.01 -8.19
N GLU A 9 12.40 -14.87 -9.43
CA GLU A 9 11.99 -16.00 -10.27
C GLU A 9 13.19 -16.91 -10.60
N GLU A 10 14.35 -16.35 -10.95
CA GLU A 10 15.59 -17.10 -11.24
C GLU A 10 16.14 -17.82 -10.01
N TRP A 11 16.02 -17.22 -8.83
CA TRP A 11 16.48 -17.79 -7.56
C TRP A 11 15.48 -18.80 -6.97
N ASN A 12 14.31 -18.98 -7.58
CA ASN A 12 13.19 -19.75 -7.02
C ASN A 12 12.87 -19.28 -5.59
N ALA A 13 12.82 -17.96 -5.38
CA ALA A 13 12.55 -17.39 -4.07
C ALA A 13 11.14 -17.77 -3.58
N ASP A 14 11.04 -18.12 -2.29
CA ASP A 14 9.76 -18.43 -1.65
C ASP A 14 8.91 -17.18 -1.36
N LEU A 15 9.56 -16.01 -1.26
CA LEU A 15 8.95 -14.74 -0.87
C LEU A 15 9.71 -13.56 -1.49
N ILE A 16 8.97 -12.54 -1.94
CA ILE A 16 9.51 -11.21 -2.22
C ILE A 16 9.06 -10.27 -1.10
N LEU A 17 10.02 -9.64 -0.41
CA LEU A 17 9.72 -8.63 0.59
C LEU A 17 10.15 -7.24 0.10
N ILE A 18 9.21 -6.30 0.09
CA ILE A 18 9.45 -4.90 -0.25
C ILE A 18 9.63 -4.10 1.04
N ASP A 19 10.84 -3.59 1.30
CA ASP A 19 11.06 -2.57 2.34
C ASP A 19 10.64 -1.19 1.82
N MET A 20 9.60 -0.61 2.42
CA MET A 20 8.89 0.55 1.92
C MET A 20 9.11 1.79 2.79
N ASN A 21 9.65 2.83 2.14
CA ASN A 21 9.72 4.18 2.66
C ASN A 21 9.64 5.18 1.50
N THR A 22 8.42 5.58 1.14
CA THR A 22 8.17 6.54 0.06
C THR A 22 7.07 7.53 0.42
N TYR A 23 7.26 8.77 -0.05
CA TYR A 23 6.22 9.80 -0.03
C TYR A 23 5.31 9.75 -1.26
N GLY A 24 5.64 8.92 -2.25
CA GLY A 24 4.88 8.81 -3.49
C GLY A 24 5.77 8.81 -4.72
N GLY A 25 5.14 9.07 -5.87
CA GLY A 25 5.80 9.07 -7.17
C GLY A 25 4.77 9.12 -8.28
N MET A 26 5.23 8.89 -9.50
CA MET A 26 4.37 8.94 -10.68
C MET A 26 3.34 7.80 -10.67
N VAL A 27 2.07 8.15 -10.87
CA VAL A 27 0.94 7.21 -10.93
C VAL A 27 1.18 6.07 -11.92
N ILE A 28 1.76 6.37 -13.09
CA ILE A 28 2.04 5.35 -14.11
C ILE A 28 3.05 4.28 -13.63
N HIS A 29 4.01 4.68 -12.81
CA HIS A 29 5.00 3.75 -12.27
C HIS A 29 4.39 2.93 -11.13
N ALA A 30 3.56 3.57 -10.30
CA ALA A 30 2.80 2.90 -9.25
C ALA A 30 1.88 1.80 -9.83
N ASP A 31 1.13 2.10 -10.90
CA ASP A 31 0.23 1.15 -11.54
C ASP A 31 0.97 0.01 -12.24
N SER A 32 2.13 0.29 -12.85
CA SER A 32 3.00 -0.75 -13.42
C SER A 32 3.55 -1.70 -12.34
N MET A 33 3.99 -1.16 -11.20
CA MET A 33 4.46 -1.95 -10.05
C MET A 33 3.33 -2.79 -9.45
N ARG A 34 2.18 -2.16 -9.17
CA ARG A 34 0.95 -2.83 -8.74
C ARG A 34 0.59 -4.00 -9.68
N THR A 35 0.60 -3.78 -11.00
CA THR A 35 0.28 -4.83 -11.98
C THR A 35 1.27 -5.99 -11.92
N LYS A 36 2.57 -5.73 -11.76
CA LYS A 36 3.58 -6.81 -11.61
C LYS A 36 3.36 -7.60 -10.33
N ILE A 37 3.01 -6.94 -9.22
CA ILE A 37 2.72 -7.60 -7.94
C ILE A 37 1.45 -8.47 -8.06
N LEU A 38 0.36 -7.94 -8.62
CA LEU A 38 -0.90 -8.69 -8.79
C LEU A 38 -0.74 -9.94 -9.66
N ASN A 39 0.20 -9.93 -10.60
CA ASN A 39 0.49 -11.07 -11.49
C ASN A 39 1.63 -11.97 -10.98
N SER A 40 2.18 -11.70 -9.80
CA SER A 40 3.27 -12.50 -9.23
C SER A 40 2.78 -13.89 -8.85
N LYS A 41 3.60 -14.91 -9.16
CA LYS A 41 3.41 -16.27 -8.63
C LYS A 41 4.13 -16.48 -7.31
N ILE A 42 5.15 -15.67 -7.03
CA ILE A 42 5.86 -15.64 -5.76
C ILE A 42 5.08 -14.71 -4.82
N PRO A 43 4.74 -15.11 -3.59
CA PRO A 43 4.12 -14.24 -2.60
C PRO A 43 4.92 -12.93 -2.44
N VAL A 44 4.22 -11.81 -2.34
CA VAL A 44 4.82 -10.49 -2.19
C VAL A 44 4.35 -9.86 -0.90
N TRP A 45 5.27 -9.60 0.03
CA TRP A 45 5.01 -8.83 1.24
C TRP A 45 5.58 -7.43 1.11
N VAL A 46 5.00 -6.50 1.85
CA VAL A 46 5.58 -5.17 2.07
C VAL A 46 5.79 -4.96 3.56
N PHE A 47 6.94 -4.42 3.92
CA PHE A 47 7.24 -3.88 5.23
C PHE A 47 7.35 -2.37 5.13
N ILE A 48 6.39 -1.64 5.69
CA ILE A 48 6.40 -0.19 5.73
C ILE A 48 7.24 0.25 6.92
N ASN A 49 8.52 0.52 6.66
CA ASN A 49 9.48 0.91 7.67
C ASN A 49 9.23 2.34 8.16
N ASN A 50 8.68 3.22 7.31
CA ASN A 50 8.35 4.58 7.70
C ASN A 50 7.12 5.14 6.97
N ASN A 51 7.11 5.19 5.63
CA ASN A 51 6.00 5.77 4.88
C ASN A 51 5.62 4.96 3.65
N ALA A 52 4.32 4.82 3.43
CA ALA A 52 3.71 4.37 2.19
C ALA A 52 2.63 5.37 1.78
N ALA A 53 3.05 6.60 1.44
CA ALA A 53 2.13 7.63 0.99
C ALA A 53 1.94 7.58 -0.53
N SER A 54 0.76 7.99 -1.00
CA SER A 54 0.45 8.11 -2.42
C SER A 54 0.69 6.81 -3.20
N ALA A 55 1.58 6.81 -4.19
CA ALA A 55 2.01 5.62 -4.91
C ALA A 55 2.39 4.45 -3.98
N GLY A 56 3.01 4.73 -2.83
CA GLY A 56 3.36 3.73 -1.83
C GLY A 56 2.16 2.99 -1.26
N ALA A 57 1.04 3.70 -1.04
CA ALA A 57 -0.19 3.08 -0.55
C ALA A 57 -0.75 2.10 -1.59
N LEU A 58 -0.81 2.51 -2.86
CA LEU A 58 -1.28 1.63 -3.95
C LEU A 58 -0.42 0.37 -4.09
N ILE A 59 0.91 0.51 -4.06
CA ILE A 59 1.84 -0.61 -4.13
C ILE A 59 1.66 -1.54 -2.93
N SER A 60 1.48 -0.97 -1.74
CA SER A 60 1.32 -1.76 -0.50
C SER A 60 0.01 -2.54 -0.51
N ILE A 61 -1.10 -1.92 -0.93
CA ILE A 61 -2.41 -2.58 -1.05
C ILE A 61 -2.36 -3.73 -2.06
N ALA A 62 -1.52 -3.62 -3.09
CA ALA A 62 -1.33 -4.66 -4.10
C ALA A 62 -0.56 -5.89 -3.59
N CYS A 63 0.16 -5.80 -2.46
CA CYS A 63 0.92 -6.92 -1.89
C CYS A 63 -0.01 -7.97 -1.25
N ASP A 64 0.46 -9.18 -1.05
CA ASP A 64 -0.28 -10.24 -0.34
C ASP A 64 -0.40 -9.91 1.15
N SER A 65 0.65 -9.36 1.76
CA SER A 65 0.64 -8.92 3.17
C SER A 65 1.36 -7.58 3.33
N ILE A 66 0.85 -6.77 4.26
CA ILE A 66 1.35 -5.48 4.71
C ILE A 66 1.76 -5.62 6.18
N TYR A 67 3.01 -5.34 6.44
CA TYR A 67 3.56 -5.21 7.79
C TYR A 67 4.05 -3.79 8.00
N MET A 68 3.95 -3.28 9.22
CA MET A 68 4.28 -1.88 9.50
C MET A 68 5.20 -1.74 10.70
N ARG A 69 6.17 -0.82 10.63
CA ARG A 69 6.90 -0.41 11.82
C ARG A 69 6.04 0.46 12.73
N LYS A 70 6.25 0.40 14.05
CA LYS A 70 5.63 1.35 14.98
C LYS A 70 6.02 2.78 14.60
N GLY A 71 5.01 3.59 14.28
CA GLY A 71 5.19 4.97 13.79
C GLY A 71 5.18 5.12 12.27
N ALA A 72 5.03 4.02 11.51
CA ALA A 72 4.85 4.08 10.07
C ALA A 72 3.44 4.51 9.67
N ASN A 73 3.31 5.03 8.44
CA ASN A 73 2.04 5.53 7.90
C ASN A 73 1.73 4.98 6.51
N ILE A 74 0.44 4.81 6.20
CA ILE A 74 -0.08 4.41 4.89
C ILE A 74 -1.33 5.21 4.51
N GLY A 75 -1.40 5.70 3.27
CA GLY A 75 -2.56 6.46 2.76
C GLY A 75 -2.16 7.69 1.96
N ALA A 76 -2.90 8.78 2.11
CA ALA A 76 -2.64 10.07 1.43
C ALA A 76 -2.38 9.92 -0.08
N ALA A 77 -3.36 9.34 -0.77
CA ALA A 77 -3.30 8.93 -2.18
C ALA A 77 -4.09 9.80 -3.16
N THR A 78 -4.47 11.01 -2.75
CA THR A 78 -4.97 12.03 -3.66
C THR A 78 -3.95 12.33 -4.74
N VAL A 79 -4.38 12.40 -6.00
CA VAL A 79 -3.50 12.68 -7.14
C VAL A 79 -3.25 14.20 -7.19
N VAL A 80 -1.98 14.60 -7.21
CA VAL A 80 -1.59 16.01 -7.26
C VAL A 80 -0.70 16.31 -8.47
N ASN A 81 -0.69 17.56 -8.91
CA ASN A 81 0.29 18.05 -9.88
C ASN A 81 1.66 18.32 -9.22
N GLN A 82 2.61 18.87 -9.97
CA GLN A 82 3.95 19.19 -9.46
C GLN A 82 3.98 20.27 -8.38
N THR A 83 2.93 21.09 -8.26
CA THR A 83 2.80 22.13 -7.23
C THR A 83 2.07 21.62 -5.98
N GLY A 84 1.61 20.37 -5.98
CA GLY A 84 0.87 19.77 -4.86
C GLY A 84 -0.64 20.06 -4.89
N GLU A 85 -1.15 20.69 -5.94
CA GLU A 85 -2.58 20.93 -6.09
C GLU A 85 -3.28 19.67 -6.58
N ALA A 86 -4.47 19.41 -6.04
CA ALA A 86 -5.28 18.26 -6.45
C ALA A 86 -5.60 18.34 -7.95
N MET A 87 -5.33 17.25 -8.66
CA MET A 87 -5.73 17.11 -10.06
C MET A 87 -7.26 17.05 -10.18
N PRO A 88 -7.84 17.42 -11.35
CA PRO A 88 -9.28 17.33 -11.60
C PRO A 88 -9.85 15.94 -11.32
N ASP A 89 -11.16 15.87 -11.05
CA ASP A 89 -11.84 14.64 -10.61
C ASP A 89 -11.62 13.43 -11.54
N LYS A 90 -11.41 13.65 -12.86
CA LYS A 90 -11.04 12.56 -13.77
C LYS A 90 -9.87 11.70 -13.24
N TYR A 91 -8.84 12.34 -12.68
CA TYR A 91 -7.67 11.66 -12.14
C TYR A 91 -7.97 11.03 -10.77
N GLN A 92 -8.73 11.73 -9.92
CA GLN A 92 -9.15 11.21 -8.61
C GLN A 92 -10.05 9.97 -8.76
N SER A 93 -11.04 10.04 -9.65
CA SER A 93 -11.97 8.96 -9.99
C SER A 93 -11.23 7.71 -10.47
N TYR A 94 -10.25 7.89 -11.36
CA TYR A 94 -9.40 6.78 -11.79
C TYR A 94 -8.61 6.18 -10.61
N MET A 95 -8.01 7.02 -9.77
CA MET A 95 -7.25 6.56 -8.60
C MET A 95 -8.14 5.85 -7.57
N ARG A 96 -9.33 6.37 -7.26
CA ARG A 96 -10.34 5.72 -6.41
C ARG A 96 -10.68 4.32 -6.92
N SER A 97 -10.99 4.20 -8.22
CA SER A 97 -11.31 2.90 -8.82
C SER A 97 -10.11 1.94 -8.79
N THR A 98 -8.91 2.47 -8.97
CA THR A 98 -7.66 1.69 -8.93
C THR A 98 -7.38 1.17 -7.53
N MET A 99 -7.48 2.02 -6.50
CA MET A 99 -7.32 1.63 -5.10
C MET A 99 -8.40 0.61 -4.68
N ARG A 100 -9.67 0.86 -5.02
CA ARG A 100 -10.80 -0.06 -4.76
C ARG A 100 -10.56 -1.44 -5.35
N SER A 101 -10.33 -1.51 -6.67
CA SER A 101 -10.14 -2.81 -7.36
C SER A 101 -8.91 -3.56 -6.87
N THR A 102 -7.86 -2.85 -6.45
CA THR A 102 -6.67 -3.48 -5.85
C THR A 102 -6.96 -4.08 -4.49
N ALA A 103 -7.69 -3.34 -3.65
CA ALA A 103 -8.12 -3.82 -2.33
C ALA A 103 -9.02 -5.05 -2.47
N GLU A 104 -10.01 -5.02 -3.39
CA GLU A 104 -10.88 -6.17 -3.70
C GLU A 104 -10.07 -7.40 -4.11
N ALA A 105 -9.10 -7.23 -5.01
CA ALA A 105 -8.24 -8.33 -5.49
C ALA A 105 -7.38 -8.96 -4.40
N LYS A 106 -7.08 -8.24 -3.32
CA LYS A 106 -6.29 -8.71 -2.17
C LYS A 106 -7.10 -8.92 -0.90
N GLY A 107 -8.43 -8.87 -0.97
CA GLY A 107 -9.31 -9.08 0.17
C GLY A 107 -9.22 -8.00 1.26
N ARG A 108 -8.76 -6.79 0.92
CA ARG A 108 -8.72 -5.63 1.82
C ARG A 108 -9.97 -4.78 1.69
N ASN A 109 -10.32 -4.02 2.73
CA ASN A 109 -11.51 -3.17 2.72
C ASN A 109 -11.42 -2.10 1.60
N PRO A 110 -12.28 -2.16 0.57
CA PRO A 110 -12.23 -1.23 -0.55
C PRO A 110 -12.64 0.20 -0.18
N GLU A 111 -13.45 0.39 0.85
CA GLU A 111 -13.88 1.73 1.28
C GLU A 111 -12.73 2.48 1.95
N ILE A 112 -11.97 1.81 2.82
CA ILE A 112 -10.74 2.35 3.43
C ILE A 112 -9.75 2.77 2.32
N ALA A 113 -9.52 1.89 1.34
CA ALA A 113 -8.61 2.18 0.23
C ALA A 113 -9.05 3.40 -0.61
N GLN A 114 -10.35 3.60 -0.81
CA GLN A 114 -10.86 4.77 -1.52
C GLN A 114 -10.80 6.05 -0.67
N ALA A 115 -11.06 5.96 0.63
CA ALA A 115 -10.95 7.08 1.56
C ALA A 115 -9.52 7.62 1.66
N MET A 116 -8.51 6.79 1.34
CA MET A 116 -7.13 7.26 1.18
C MET A 116 -6.95 8.19 -0.03
N VAL A 117 -7.88 8.26 -0.98
CA VAL A 117 -7.79 9.13 -2.16
C VAL A 117 -8.69 10.35 -2.00
N ASP A 118 -9.89 10.15 -1.45
CA ASP A 118 -10.99 11.11 -1.50
C ASP A 118 -11.59 11.31 -0.12
N GLU A 119 -11.50 12.55 0.35
CA GLU A 119 -11.98 13.00 1.65
C GLU A 119 -13.51 12.97 1.81
N SER A 120 -14.26 12.90 0.70
CA SER A 120 -15.72 12.78 0.74
C SER A 120 -16.19 11.37 1.09
N ILE A 121 -15.31 10.37 0.97
CA ILE A 121 -15.62 8.98 1.31
C ILE A 121 -15.46 8.79 2.81
N LYS A 122 -16.61 8.64 3.47
CA LYS A 122 -16.68 8.33 4.89
C LYS A 122 -16.72 6.82 5.07
N VAL A 123 -15.95 6.36 6.05
CA VAL A 123 -15.91 4.95 6.43
C VAL A 123 -16.25 4.90 7.91
N ASP A 124 -17.36 4.28 8.25
CA ASP A 124 -17.89 4.28 9.61
C ASP A 124 -16.88 3.67 10.59
N GLY A 125 -16.61 4.41 11.67
CA GLY A 125 -15.61 4.01 12.67
C GLY A 125 -14.15 4.18 12.23
N VAL A 126 -13.89 4.76 11.05
CA VAL A 126 -12.54 4.94 10.49
C VAL A 126 -12.26 6.38 10.07
N SER A 127 -13.13 6.97 9.25
CA SER A 127 -12.95 8.33 8.72
C SER A 127 -14.29 9.02 8.57
N ASP A 128 -14.54 10.01 9.41
CA ASP A 128 -15.70 10.90 9.40
C ASP A 128 -15.32 12.38 9.22
N SER A 129 -14.01 12.67 9.18
CA SER A 129 -13.43 13.99 9.35
C SER A 129 -13.45 14.90 8.11
N GLY A 130 -13.91 14.39 6.96
CA GLY A 130 -13.87 15.12 5.70
C GLY A 130 -12.43 15.42 5.25
N LYS A 131 -11.48 14.56 5.63
CA LYS A 131 -10.08 14.61 5.21
C LYS A 131 -9.67 13.29 4.58
N VAL A 132 -8.66 13.35 3.72
CA VAL A 132 -8.04 12.17 3.12
C VAL A 132 -7.49 11.26 4.22
N LEU A 133 -7.83 9.98 4.16
CA LEU A 133 -7.43 9.01 5.18
C LEU A 133 -5.93 8.68 5.08
N THR A 134 -5.27 8.71 6.23
CA THR A 134 -3.93 8.14 6.44
C THR A 134 -3.96 7.39 7.74
N PHE A 135 -3.53 6.13 7.72
CA PHE A 135 -3.40 5.32 8.91
C PHE A 135 -1.97 5.36 9.45
N THR A 136 -1.88 5.49 10.76
CA THR A 136 -0.75 4.99 11.54
C THR A 136 -0.75 3.46 11.54
N ALA A 137 0.39 2.84 11.89
CA ALA A 137 0.48 1.39 12.05
C ALA A 137 -0.56 0.80 13.04
N ILE A 138 -0.91 1.54 14.10
CA ILE A 138 -1.88 1.09 15.11
C ILE A 138 -3.29 1.07 14.52
N GLU A 139 -3.70 2.13 13.82
CA GLU A 139 -5.02 2.20 13.18
C GLU A 139 -5.14 1.15 12.07
N ALA A 140 -4.08 0.98 11.26
CA ALA A 140 -4.04 -0.08 10.25
C ALA A 140 -4.25 -1.47 10.87
N MET A 141 -3.60 -1.75 12.01
CA MET A 141 -3.80 -3.02 12.73
C MET A 141 -5.22 -3.16 13.29
N GLN A 142 -5.74 -2.09 13.91
CA GLN A 142 -7.10 -2.07 14.49
C GLN A 142 -8.19 -2.33 13.46
N HIS A 143 -8.00 -1.84 12.23
CA HIS A 143 -8.96 -2.01 11.13
C HIS A 143 -8.63 -3.22 10.22
N GLY A 144 -7.69 -4.07 10.60
CA GLY A 144 -7.31 -5.25 9.80
C GLY A 144 -6.74 -4.90 8.43
N PHE A 145 -6.14 -3.72 8.29
CA PHE A 145 -5.54 -3.22 7.05
C PHE A 145 -4.07 -3.62 6.90
N CYS A 146 -3.42 -4.05 7.98
CA CYS A 146 -2.12 -4.70 7.99
C CYS A 146 -2.16 -5.97 8.86
N GLU A 147 -1.26 -6.90 8.58
CA GLU A 147 -1.21 -8.23 9.21
C GLU A 147 -0.37 -8.24 10.48
N GLY A 148 0.52 -7.26 10.68
CA GLY A 148 1.33 -7.18 11.88
C GLY A 148 2.21 -5.94 11.97
N MET A 149 2.70 -5.68 13.19
CA MET A 149 3.69 -4.64 13.46
C MET A 149 5.02 -5.26 13.89
N HIS A 150 6.12 -4.81 13.29
CA HIS A 150 7.49 -5.30 13.57
C HIS A 150 8.47 -4.14 13.52
N GLU A 151 9.55 -4.17 14.31
CA GLU A 151 10.54 -3.08 14.34
C GLU A 151 11.61 -3.19 13.24
N SER A 152 11.72 -4.35 12.58
CA SER A 152 12.67 -4.56 11.49
C SER A 152 12.24 -5.67 10.53
N VAL A 153 12.81 -5.67 9.32
CA VAL A 153 12.69 -6.77 8.36
C VAL A 153 13.11 -8.10 8.96
N LYS A 154 14.20 -8.11 9.74
CA LYS A 154 14.71 -9.32 10.39
C LYS A 154 13.66 -9.91 11.34
N GLU A 155 13.12 -9.09 12.23
CA GLU A 155 12.09 -9.51 13.18
C GLU A 155 10.83 -10.01 12.47
N LEU A 156 10.41 -9.31 11.40
CA LEU A 156 9.28 -9.72 10.58
C LEU A 156 9.48 -11.12 9.99
N LEU A 157 10.65 -11.38 9.40
CA LEU A 157 10.97 -12.66 8.78
C LEU A 157 11.03 -13.78 9.82
N GLU A 158 11.73 -13.56 10.93
CA GLU A 158 11.84 -14.53 12.03
C GLU A 158 10.45 -14.88 12.61
N ALA A 159 9.59 -13.88 12.82
CA ALA A 159 8.24 -14.08 13.35
C ALA A 159 7.32 -14.89 12.41
N ASN A 160 7.67 -14.95 11.12
CA ASN A 160 6.90 -15.67 10.10
C ASN A 160 7.63 -16.92 9.57
N GLY A 161 8.66 -17.39 10.26
CA GLY A 161 9.34 -18.66 9.95
C GLY A 161 10.34 -18.60 8.80
N PHE A 162 10.78 -17.40 8.41
CA PHE A 162 11.89 -17.20 7.48
C PHE A 162 13.22 -17.02 8.24
N PRO A 163 14.34 -17.50 7.68
CA PRO A 163 15.67 -17.39 8.29
C PRO A 163 16.24 -15.96 8.28
#